data_AF-A0A535XYI5-F1
#
_entry.id   AF-A0A535XYI5-F1
#
_cell.length_a   1.000
_cell.length_b   1.000
_cell.length_c   1.000
_cell.angle_alpha   90.00
_cell.angle_beta   90.00
_cell.angle_gamma   90.00
#
_symmetry.space_group_name_H-M   'P 1'
#
loop_
_entity.id
_entity.type
_entity.pdbx_description
1 polymer ?
#
loop_
_entity_poly.entity_id
_entity_poly.type
_entity_poly.pdbx_seq_one_letter_code
_entity_poly.pdbx_strand_id
1 'polypeptide(L)'
;MPASSPETWAIEVASKDPDVIAGSLVALWRLRMRVSHQVIVFARGPEGGGVGYDRGVLLARDQALQFGVCVSWESFRDLGEVCRDEVRFSLTVPANARSSKPSASAPNRASPTPTQAPSDAVLVGAGDIASCSNLKGSAATAAILDHTPGAIFAAGDEAYPSGSLEQYQACYAPTWGRFRARTKPALGNHEYLTPHASGYFAYFGSAAGNATRGYYAFDLNGWRIYMMNSNCSEVGGCQQGSPQEVWLRGDINAHPAICSMAIWHHPRFSSGLTGSDEDMQDMWADLYAAGAEMLVVGHDHIYERFAPLDAAGRIDRKRGIREFVVGTGGGSHEAIGTPVTGSEVRNNNTYGVLKLTLKPDSFRWDFLPERGKTFTDSGAGVCH
;
A
#
# COMPACT_ATOMS: atom_id res chain seq x y z
N MET A 1 24.70 -22.59 5.71
CA MET A 1 25.13 -21.18 5.59
C MET A 1 23.85 -20.37 5.47
N PRO A 2 23.68 -19.26 6.19
CA PRO A 2 22.50 -18.41 6.02
C PRO A 2 22.52 -17.91 4.57
N ALA A 3 21.40 -18.08 3.85
CA ALA A 3 21.20 -17.38 2.60
C ALA A 3 21.14 -15.90 2.96
N SER A 4 22.13 -15.14 2.50
CA SER A 4 22.09 -13.68 2.53
C SER A 4 20.79 -13.23 1.88
N SER A 5 20.08 -12.31 2.53
CA SER A 5 19.00 -11.54 1.92
C SER A 5 19.46 -11.03 0.54
N PRO A 6 18.62 -11.08 -0.51
CA PRO A 6 19.01 -10.54 -1.80
C PRO A 6 19.27 -9.05 -1.64
N GLU A 7 20.53 -8.66 -1.85
CA GLU A 7 20.93 -7.26 -1.93
C GLU A 7 20.23 -6.64 -3.15
N THR A 8 19.43 -5.60 -2.92
CA THR A 8 18.75 -4.87 -3.99
C THR A 8 19.60 -3.67 -4.36
N TRP A 9 19.87 -3.50 -5.65
CA TRP A 9 20.67 -2.38 -6.15
C TRP A 9 19.83 -1.43 -6.98
N ALA A 10 19.87 -0.15 -6.63
CA ALA A 10 19.30 0.92 -7.43
C ALA A 10 20.41 1.61 -8.24
N ILE A 11 20.15 1.89 -9.51
CA ILE A 11 20.98 2.82 -10.29
C ILE A 11 20.13 3.97 -10.79
N GLU A 12 20.59 5.19 -10.53
CA GLU A 12 20.07 6.39 -11.17
C GLU A 12 20.90 6.70 -12.41
N VAL A 13 20.23 6.89 -13.54
CA VAL A 13 20.89 7.35 -14.77
C VAL A 13 20.37 8.72 -15.19
N ALA A 14 21.29 9.56 -15.64
CA ALA A 14 21.02 10.95 -16.00
C ALA A 14 20.19 11.12 -17.28
N SER A 15 20.10 10.07 -18.10
CA SER A 15 19.36 10.07 -19.37
C SER A 15 18.71 8.70 -19.63
N LYS A 16 17.59 8.70 -20.38
CA LYS A 16 16.98 7.49 -20.95
C LYS A 16 17.73 6.93 -22.18
N ASP A 17 18.92 7.46 -22.46
CA ASP A 17 19.80 6.99 -23.52
C ASP A 17 20.21 5.51 -23.30
N PRO A 18 19.95 4.63 -24.28
CA PRO A 18 20.33 3.21 -24.25
C PRO A 18 21.78 2.91 -23.86
N ASP A 19 22.73 3.69 -24.37
CA ASP A 19 24.16 3.47 -24.16
C ASP A 19 24.58 3.95 -22.77
N VAL A 20 23.95 5.00 -22.24
CA VAL A 20 24.16 5.47 -20.86
C VAL A 20 23.60 4.48 -19.84
N ILE A 21 22.44 3.90 -20.11
CA ILE A 21 21.85 2.83 -19.30
C ILE A 21 22.73 1.58 -19.34
N ALA A 22 23.10 1.12 -20.55
CA ALA A 22 23.94 -0.06 -20.72
C ALA A 22 25.33 0.13 -20.10
N GLY A 23 25.94 1.30 -20.26
CA GLY A 23 27.22 1.67 -19.64
C GLY A 23 27.17 1.63 -18.11
N SER A 24 26.10 2.19 -17.51
CA SER A 24 25.88 2.16 -16.07
C SER A 24 25.68 0.73 -15.54
N LEU A 25 24.94 -0.10 -16.26
CA LEU A 25 24.74 -1.51 -15.93
C LEU A 25 26.04 -2.33 -16.05
N VAL A 26 26.86 -2.08 -17.08
CA VAL A 26 28.17 -2.73 -17.27
C VAL A 26 29.16 -2.28 -16.20
N ALA A 27 29.14 -1.01 -15.78
CA ALA A 27 29.99 -0.51 -14.70
C ALA A 27 29.63 -1.15 -13.36
N LEU A 28 28.33 -1.22 -13.03
CA LEU A 28 27.80 -1.94 -11.87
C LEU A 28 28.24 -3.42 -11.90
N TRP A 29 28.14 -4.06 -13.08
CA TRP A 29 28.54 -5.44 -13.30
C TRP A 29 30.03 -5.69 -13.05
N ARG A 30 30.91 -4.82 -13.58
CA ARG A 30 32.38 -4.92 -13.39
C ARG A 30 32.80 -4.75 -11.93
N LEU A 31 32.07 -3.93 -11.17
CA LEU A 31 32.41 -3.61 -9.80
C LEU A 31 32.00 -4.71 -8.80
N ARG A 32 30.99 -5.55 -9.09
CA ARG A 32 30.27 -6.28 -8.03
C ARG A 32 29.84 -7.73 -8.25
N MET A 33 30.17 -8.43 -9.33
CA MET A 33 29.52 -9.74 -9.58
C MET A 33 30.36 -11.01 -9.28
N ARG A 34 30.02 -11.65 -8.16
CA ARG A 34 30.07 -13.12 -7.92
C ARG A 34 28.72 -13.70 -7.45
N VAL A 35 27.59 -12.98 -7.58
CA VAL A 35 26.35 -13.33 -6.85
C VAL A 35 25.07 -12.85 -7.57
N SER A 36 23.98 -13.63 -7.42
CA SER A 36 22.66 -13.48 -8.06
C SER A 36 21.79 -12.43 -7.34
N HIS A 37 21.38 -11.35 -8.00
CA HIS A 37 20.74 -10.18 -7.34
C HIS A 37 19.65 -9.48 -8.16
N GLN A 38 18.73 -8.77 -7.48
CA GLN A 38 17.72 -7.90 -8.11
C GLN A 38 18.29 -6.48 -8.33
N VAL A 39 18.05 -5.92 -9.51
CA VAL A 39 18.51 -4.56 -9.89
C VAL A 39 17.32 -3.75 -10.37
N ILE A 40 17.11 -2.58 -9.75
CA ILE A 40 16.08 -1.61 -10.12
C ILE A 40 16.77 -0.41 -10.77
N VAL A 41 16.26 0.07 -11.90
CA VAL A 41 16.85 1.17 -12.68
C VAL A 41 15.89 2.35 -12.68
N PHE A 42 16.36 3.50 -12.23
CA PHE A 42 15.64 4.77 -12.31
C PHE A 42 16.29 5.65 -13.37
N ALA A 43 15.59 5.92 -14.47
CA ALA A 43 16.12 6.73 -15.57
C ALA A 43 15.41 8.08 -15.70
N ARG A 44 16.19 9.16 -15.59
CA ARG A 44 15.70 10.54 -15.79
C ARG A 44 15.94 10.95 -17.25
N GLY A 45 15.05 11.73 -17.86
CA GLY A 45 15.23 12.25 -19.23
C GLY A 45 14.59 13.64 -19.40
N PRO A 46 15.07 14.46 -20.34
CA PRO A 46 14.48 15.78 -20.59
C PRO A 46 13.22 15.63 -21.45
N GLU A 47 12.17 16.36 -21.04
CA GLU A 47 10.91 16.64 -21.72
C GLU A 47 9.66 15.82 -21.30
N GLY A 48 8.66 16.57 -20.80
CA GLY A 48 7.24 16.34 -21.04
C GLY A 48 6.47 15.46 -20.04
N GLY A 49 5.96 16.06 -18.96
CA GLY A 49 4.68 15.66 -18.35
C GLY A 49 4.49 14.19 -17.98
N GLY A 50 5.49 13.53 -17.40
CA GLY A 50 5.32 12.17 -16.88
C GLY A 50 6.67 11.52 -16.60
N VAL A 51 7.00 11.29 -15.33
CA VAL A 51 8.12 10.43 -14.98
C VAL A 51 7.68 8.98 -15.24
N GLY A 52 7.86 8.50 -16.46
CA GLY A 52 7.70 7.08 -16.76
C GLY A 52 8.82 6.29 -16.08
N TYR A 53 8.46 5.43 -15.13
CA TYR A 53 9.34 4.47 -14.44
C TYR A 53 9.24 3.09 -15.13
N ASP A 54 10.37 2.43 -15.38
CA ASP A 54 10.41 1.06 -15.90
C ASP A 54 11.13 0.14 -14.88
N ARG A 55 10.45 -0.93 -14.44
CA ARG A 55 11.00 -1.95 -13.51
C ARG A 55 11.48 -3.18 -14.28
N GLY A 56 12.70 -3.64 -14.03
CA GLY A 56 13.22 -4.93 -14.50
C GLY A 56 13.40 -5.93 -13.36
N VAL A 57 13.12 -7.21 -13.58
CA VAL A 57 13.30 -8.29 -12.60
C VAL A 57 14.31 -9.32 -13.12
N LEU A 58 15.31 -9.69 -12.31
CA LEU A 58 16.23 -10.78 -12.62
C LEU A 58 15.57 -12.13 -12.33
N LEU A 59 15.35 -12.95 -13.36
CA LEU A 59 15.01 -14.36 -13.20
C LEU A 59 16.24 -15.22 -13.53
N ALA A 60 16.85 -15.80 -12.49
CA ALA A 60 17.93 -16.76 -12.66
C ALA A 60 17.38 -18.11 -13.15
N ARG A 61 17.14 -18.24 -14.46
CA ARG A 61 17.17 -19.56 -15.11
C ARG A 61 18.06 -19.66 -16.34
N ASP A 62 18.34 -18.58 -17.08
CA ASP A 62 19.02 -18.72 -18.40
C ASP A 62 20.18 -17.72 -18.67
N GLN A 63 20.74 -17.08 -17.64
CA GLN A 63 21.83 -16.08 -17.77
C GLN A 63 21.57 -14.95 -18.79
N ALA A 64 20.31 -14.65 -19.07
CA ALA A 64 19.88 -13.57 -19.95
C ALA A 64 19.21 -12.46 -19.11
N LEU A 65 19.71 -11.22 -19.21
CA LEU A 65 19.06 -10.02 -18.71
C LEU A 65 18.10 -9.53 -19.80
N GLN A 66 16.81 -9.41 -19.52
CA GLN A 66 15.87 -8.75 -20.42
C GLN A 66 15.26 -7.53 -19.73
N PHE A 67 15.29 -6.38 -20.40
CA PHE A 67 14.55 -5.18 -19.97
C PHE A 67 14.08 -4.37 -21.18
N GLY A 68 12.95 -3.70 -21.04
CA GLY A 68 12.38 -2.77 -22.01
C GLY A 68 12.38 -1.37 -21.44
N VAL A 69 12.86 -0.39 -22.20
CA VAL A 69 12.75 1.03 -21.86
C VAL A 69 11.85 1.68 -22.88
N CYS A 70 10.80 2.34 -22.40
CA CYS A 70 9.95 3.10 -23.32
C CYS A 70 10.64 4.42 -23.69
N VAL A 71 11.04 4.55 -24.95
CA VAL A 71 11.83 5.71 -25.43
C VAL A 71 11.00 6.75 -26.17
N SER A 72 9.76 6.39 -26.54
CA SER A 72 8.79 7.35 -27.05
C SER A 72 7.39 6.94 -26.60
N TRP A 73 6.63 7.94 -26.18
CA TRP A 73 5.24 7.80 -25.78
C TRP A 73 4.36 8.41 -26.85
N GLU A 74 3.36 7.66 -27.32
CA GLU A 74 2.33 8.20 -28.20
C GLU A 74 1.14 8.63 -27.35
N SER A 75 0.87 9.93 -27.36
CA SER A 75 -0.27 10.50 -26.66
C SER A 75 -1.53 10.27 -27.47
N PHE A 76 -2.46 9.52 -26.90
CA PHE A 76 -3.79 9.32 -27.46
C PHE A 76 -4.81 10.28 -26.85
N ARG A 77 -4.40 11.53 -26.60
CA ARG A 77 -5.22 12.58 -25.96
C ARG A 77 -5.92 12.00 -24.72
N ASP A 78 -7.24 11.89 -24.75
CA ASP A 78 -8.09 11.46 -23.65
C ASP A 78 -7.92 9.99 -23.23
N LEU A 79 -7.16 9.20 -24.01
CA LEU A 79 -6.85 7.79 -23.73
C LEU A 79 -5.51 7.59 -23.03
N GLY A 80 -4.77 8.67 -22.72
CA GLY A 80 -3.45 8.62 -22.09
C GLY A 80 -2.33 8.28 -23.06
N GLU A 81 -1.13 8.06 -22.51
CA GLU A 81 0.06 7.74 -23.30
C GLU A 81 0.28 6.23 -23.39
N VAL A 82 0.60 5.74 -24.58
CA VAL A 82 0.97 4.35 -24.83
C VAL A 82 2.42 4.32 -25.29
N CYS A 83 3.18 3.34 -24.81
CA CYS A 83 4.55 3.15 -25.27
C CYS A 83 4.55 2.84 -26.77
N ARG A 84 5.11 3.74 -27.57
CA ARG A 84 5.16 3.59 -29.03
C ARG A 84 6.37 2.80 -29.44
N ASP A 85 7.53 3.20 -28.93
CA ASP A 85 8.80 2.57 -29.19
C ASP A 85 9.40 2.06 -27.88
N GLU A 86 9.53 0.74 -27.78
CA GLU A 86 10.18 0.03 -26.69
C GLU A 86 11.58 -0.39 -27.15
N VAL A 87 12.63 0.09 -26.49
CA VAL A 87 13.98 -0.46 -26.70
C VAL A 87 14.14 -1.65 -25.77
N ARG A 88 14.23 -2.84 -26.36
CA ARG A 88 14.48 -4.08 -25.64
C ARG A 88 15.96 -4.42 -25.65
N PHE A 89 16.47 -4.71 -24.47
CA PHE A 89 17.84 -5.15 -24.29
C PHE A 89 17.85 -6.60 -23.86
N SER A 90 18.79 -7.36 -24.42
CA SER A 90 19.08 -8.74 -24.01
C SER A 90 20.58 -8.88 -23.75
N LEU A 91 20.99 -8.96 -22.49
CA LEU A 91 22.39 -9.24 -22.13
C LEU A 91 22.53 -10.74 -21.85
N THR A 92 23.27 -11.46 -22.68
CA THR A 92 23.55 -12.90 -22.45
C THR A 92 24.98 -13.06 -21.96
N VAL A 93 25.18 -13.79 -20.85
CA VAL A 93 26.52 -14.12 -20.36
C VAL A 93 27.14 -15.21 -21.26
N PRO A 94 28.37 -15.06 -21.79
CA PRO A 94 29.08 -16.17 -22.41
C PRO A 94 29.43 -17.22 -21.34
N ALA A 95 28.99 -18.46 -21.54
CA ALA A 95 29.32 -19.55 -20.63
C ALA A 95 30.84 -19.80 -20.63
N ASN A 96 31.56 -19.37 -19.58
CA ASN A 96 32.94 -19.77 -19.38
C ASN A 96 33.00 -21.22 -18.90
N ALA A 97 33.72 -22.05 -19.64
CA ALA A 97 33.93 -23.47 -19.40
C ALA A 97 34.34 -23.75 -17.95
N ARG A 98 33.58 -24.61 -17.27
CA ARG A 98 33.93 -25.16 -15.95
C ARG A 98 35.23 -25.94 -16.06
N SER A 99 36.26 -25.54 -15.31
CA SER A 99 37.39 -26.43 -15.02
C SER A 99 37.01 -27.41 -13.91
N SER A 100 37.48 -28.65 -14.05
CA SER A 100 37.08 -29.81 -13.28
C SER A 100 38.04 -30.16 -12.14
N LYS A 101 37.43 -30.56 -10.99
CA LYS A 101 37.86 -31.57 -9.98
C LYS A 101 38.94 -31.21 -8.94
N PRO A 102 39.08 -31.99 -7.82
CA PRO A 102 38.27 -33.13 -7.36
C PRO A 102 37.76 -33.09 -5.89
N SER A 103 36.91 -34.09 -5.63
CA SER A 103 36.19 -34.47 -4.41
C SER A 103 37.06 -34.77 -3.18
N ALA A 104 36.58 -34.36 -2.00
CA ALA A 104 36.90 -34.96 -0.71
C ALA A 104 35.60 -35.17 0.10
N SER A 105 35.54 -36.29 0.80
CA SER A 105 34.36 -36.86 1.47
C SER A 105 34.30 -36.51 2.97
N ALA A 106 33.11 -36.75 3.56
CA ALA A 106 32.73 -36.87 4.99
C ALA A 106 32.07 -35.65 5.68
N PRO A 107 31.27 -35.85 6.76
CA PRO A 107 30.25 -36.88 7.03
C PRO A 107 28.87 -36.29 7.43
N ASN A 108 27.88 -37.17 7.63
CA ASN A 108 26.47 -36.91 8.00
C ASN A 108 26.19 -35.65 8.85
N ARG A 109 25.46 -34.69 8.27
CA ARG A 109 24.83 -33.57 8.99
C ARG A 109 23.37 -33.89 9.24
N ALA A 110 22.94 -33.83 10.49
CA ALA A 110 21.55 -34.03 10.91
C ALA A 110 20.58 -33.16 10.10
N SER A 111 19.43 -33.74 9.74
CA SER A 111 18.34 -33.05 9.05
C SER A 111 17.91 -31.80 9.82
N PRO A 112 17.73 -30.64 9.15
CA PRO A 112 17.18 -29.46 9.81
C PRO A 112 15.72 -29.71 10.20
N THR A 113 15.40 -29.38 11.44
CA THR A 113 14.03 -29.28 11.96
C THR A 113 13.19 -28.37 11.04
N PRO A 114 11.92 -28.70 10.72
CA PRO A 114 11.10 -27.88 9.84
C PRO A 114 10.90 -26.50 10.48
N THR A 115 11.41 -25.44 9.85
CA THR A 115 11.02 -24.07 10.17
C THR A 115 9.54 -23.94 9.80
N GLN A 116 8.70 -23.60 10.78
CA GLN A 116 7.28 -23.34 10.61
C GLN A 116 7.10 -22.31 9.48
N ALA A 117 6.30 -22.66 8.45
CA ALA A 117 5.98 -21.73 7.38
C ALA A 117 5.37 -20.44 7.98
N PRO A 118 5.67 -19.25 7.43
CA PRO A 118 5.07 -18.01 7.90
C PRO A 118 3.53 -18.15 7.85
N SER A 119 2.90 -18.07 9.03
CA SER A 119 1.45 -18.13 9.16
C SER A 119 0.83 -16.83 8.65
N ASP A 120 -0.32 -16.92 7.98
CA ASP A 120 -1.15 -15.78 7.59
C ASP A 120 -1.27 -14.72 8.72
N ALA A 121 -1.17 -13.44 8.38
CA ALA A 121 -1.45 -12.35 9.31
C ALA A 121 -2.80 -11.72 9.02
N VAL A 122 -3.46 -11.21 10.06
CA VAL A 122 -4.75 -10.51 9.93
C VAL A 122 -4.55 -9.03 10.21
N LEU A 123 -5.10 -8.21 9.32
CA LEU A 123 -5.27 -6.77 9.46
C LEU A 123 -6.77 -6.47 9.29
N VAL A 124 -7.43 -5.89 10.29
CA VAL A 124 -8.89 -5.71 10.29
C VAL A 124 -9.29 -4.32 10.77
N GLY A 125 -10.29 -3.69 10.16
CA GLY A 125 -10.63 -2.31 10.53
C GLY A 125 -11.68 -1.65 9.66
N ALA A 126 -11.88 -0.37 9.94
CA ALA A 126 -12.80 0.56 9.29
C ALA A 126 -12.37 2.00 9.61
N GLY A 127 -12.92 2.99 8.91
CA GLY A 127 -12.92 4.40 9.30
C GLY A 127 -14.26 4.82 9.93
N ASP A 128 -14.34 6.08 10.36
CA ASP A 128 -15.61 6.74 10.68
C ASP A 128 -16.37 6.04 11.82
N ILE A 129 -15.71 5.96 12.97
CA ILE A 129 -15.99 4.92 13.97
C ILE A 129 -16.99 5.38 15.03
N ALA A 130 -16.56 6.22 15.98
CA ALA A 130 -17.32 6.46 17.20
C ALA A 130 -18.00 7.83 17.18
N SER A 131 -19.33 7.83 17.07
CA SER A 131 -20.15 9.02 17.30
C SER A 131 -20.48 9.17 18.78
N CYS A 132 -19.97 10.23 19.43
CA CYS A 132 -20.28 10.53 20.83
C CYS A 132 -21.78 10.74 21.12
N SER A 133 -22.60 11.01 20.10
CA SER A 133 -24.07 11.09 20.25
C SER A 133 -24.76 9.73 20.19
N ASN A 134 -24.11 8.70 19.63
CA ASN A 134 -24.67 7.36 19.49
C ASN A 134 -23.57 6.29 19.31
N LEU A 135 -23.32 5.51 20.36
CA LEU A 135 -22.29 4.45 20.35
C LEU A 135 -22.75 3.13 19.75
N LYS A 136 -24.00 3.00 19.29
CA LYS A 136 -24.54 1.69 18.86
C LYS A 136 -23.74 1.10 17.70
N GLY A 137 -23.38 1.91 16.69
CA GLY A 137 -22.61 1.45 15.53
C GLY A 137 -21.20 1.00 15.92
N SER A 138 -20.45 1.86 16.62
CA SER A 138 -19.09 1.53 17.07
C SER A 138 -19.05 0.37 18.06
N ALA A 139 -20.07 0.21 18.91
CA ALA A 139 -20.20 -0.96 19.78
C ALA A 139 -20.47 -2.24 18.99
N ALA A 140 -21.28 -2.17 17.93
CA ALA A 140 -21.60 -3.31 17.07
C ALA A 140 -20.38 -3.78 16.27
N THR A 141 -19.59 -2.87 15.72
CA THR A 141 -18.34 -3.21 15.02
C THR A 141 -17.25 -3.66 15.99
N ALA A 142 -17.16 -3.07 17.19
CA ALA A 142 -16.25 -3.54 18.24
C ALA A 142 -16.54 -4.99 18.66
N ALA A 143 -17.81 -5.41 18.67
CA ALA A 143 -18.18 -6.80 18.96
C ALA A 143 -17.66 -7.80 17.91
N ILE A 144 -17.47 -7.37 16.65
CA ILE A 144 -16.81 -8.18 15.62
C ILE A 144 -15.32 -8.33 15.95
N LEU A 145 -14.69 -7.24 16.39
CA LEU A 145 -13.27 -7.20 16.73
C LEU A 145 -12.93 -8.03 17.98
N ASP A 146 -13.85 -8.23 18.92
CA ASP A 146 -13.68 -9.13 20.07
C ASP A 146 -13.38 -10.58 19.65
N HIS A 147 -13.87 -10.99 18.48
CA HIS A 147 -13.70 -12.34 17.94
C HIS A 147 -12.75 -12.40 16.72
N THR A 148 -12.09 -11.29 16.40
CA THR A 148 -11.18 -11.19 15.25
C THR A 148 -9.76 -10.84 15.71
N PRO A 149 -8.88 -11.85 15.93
CA PRO A 149 -7.49 -11.60 16.29
C PRO A 149 -6.71 -11.02 15.09
N GLY A 150 -5.66 -10.26 15.37
CA GLY A 150 -4.83 -9.59 14.35
C GLY A 150 -4.53 -8.13 14.71
N ALA A 151 -3.76 -7.45 13.86
CA ALA A 151 -3.62 -6.00 13.94
C ALA A 151 -4.95 -5.34 13.53
N ILE A 152 -5.26 -4.20 14.14
CA ILE A 152 -6.39 -3.37 13.76
C ILE A 152 -5.89 -2.15 13.02
N PHE A 153 -6.56 -1.74 11.95
CA PHE A 153 -6.40 -0.39 11.41
C PHE A 153 -7.62 0.46 11.76
N ALA A 154 -7.40 1.77 11.91
CA ALA A 154 -8.46 2.78 11.88
C ALA A 154 -8.14 3.75 10.74
N ALA A 155 -9.10 3.96 9.83
CA ALA A 155 -8.89 4.75 8.60
C ALA A 155 -9.30 6.23 8.79
N GLY A 156 -8.98 6.82 9.95
CA GLY A 156 -9.34 8.20 10.31
C GLY A 156 -10.75 8.36 10.85
N ASP A 157 -11.01 9.53 11.42
CA ASP A 157 -12.26 9.92 12.07
C ASP A 157 -12.70 8.91 13.14
N GLU A 158 -11.81 8.65 14.09
CA GLU A 158 -12.06 7.67 15.12
C GLU A 158 -13.10 8.14 16.15
N ALA A 159 -13.08 9.43 16.50
CA ALA A 159 -13.89 10.00 17.57
C ALA A 159 -14.56 11.32 17.16
N TYR A 160 -15.85 11.25 16.81
CA TYR A 160 -16.64 12.44 16.49
C TYR A 160 -17.14 13.17 17.74
N PRO A 161 -17.38 14.49 17.65
CA PRO A 161 -17.34 15.30 16.41
C PRO A 161 -15.99 15.92 16.05
N SER A 162 -14.94 15.84 16.86
CA SER A 162 -13.74 16.66 16.62
C SER A 162 -12.42 16.03 17.03
N GLY A 163 -12.37 14.71 17.25
CA GLY A 163 -11.16 14.00 17.68
C GLY A 163 -10.52 14.54 18.96
N SER A 164 -11.29 15.17 19.87
CA SER A 164 -10.73 15.69 21.12
C SER A 164 -10.36 14.57 22.07
N LEU A 165 -9.40 14.79 22.98
CA LEU A 165 -9.01 13.76 23.95
C LEU A 165 -10.21 13.31 24.80
N GLU A 166 -11.10 14.25 25.16
CA GLU A 166 -12.33 13.97 25.89
C GLU A 166 -13.27 13.06 25.07
N GLN A 167 -13.39 13.28 23.75
CA GLN A 167 -14.21 12.44 22.88
C GLN A 167 -13.59 11.04 22.71
N TYR A 168 -12.27 10.97 22.54
CA TYR A 168 -11.56 9.70 22.56
C TYR A 168 -11.82 8.93 23.86
N GLN A 169 -11.82 9.59 25.02
CA GLN A 169 -12.11 8.96 26.30
C GLN A 169 -13.59 8.60 26.48
N ALA A 170 -14.51 9.44 25.97
CA ALA A 170 -15.94 9.30 26.20
C ALA A 170 -16.64 8.34 25.23
N CYS A 171 -16.21 8.26 23.97
CA CYS A 171 -16.91 7.49 22.93
C CYS A 171 -16.07 6.46 22.18
N TYR A 172 -14.80 6.75 21.88
CA TYR A 172 -13.92 5.73 21.25
C TYR A 172 -13.44 4.69 22.27
N ALA A 173 -12.98 5.13 23.45
CA ALA A 173 -12.42 4.26 24.49
C ALA A 173 -13.37 3.14 24.96
N PRO A 174 -14.68 3.40 25.20
CA PRO A 174 -15.61 2.35 25.62
C PRO A 174 -15.87 1.29 24.54
N THR A 175 -15.64 1.61 23.26
CA THR A 175 -15.93 0.73 22.13
C THR A 175 -14.63 0.16 21.54
N TRP A 176 -14.03 0.83 20.57
CA TRP A 176 -12.82 0.38 19.88
C TRP A 176 -11.54 0.56 20.69
N GLY A 177 -11.49 1.51 21.61
CA GLY A 177 -10.27 1.81 22.36
C GLY A 177 -9.80 0.69 23.29
N ARG A 178 -10.65 -0.30 23.61
CA ARG A 178 -10.21 -1.54 24.29
C ARG A 178 -9.20 -2.34 23.48
N PHE A 179 -9.11 -2.10 22.17
CA PHE A 179 -8.13 -2.73 21.29
C PHE A 179 -6.92 -1.85 20.96
N ARG A 180 -6.78 -0.69 21.61
CA ARG A 180 -5.74 0.30 21.30
C ARG A 180 -4.32 -0.28 21.19
N ALA A 181 -3.97 -1.27 22.01
CA ALA A 181 -2.66 -1.90 22.00
C ALA A 181 -2.28 -2.58 20.66
N ARG A 182 -3.28 -2.92 19.83
CA ARG A 182 -3.10 -3.53 18.51
C ARG A 182 -3.63 -2.66 17.36
N THR A 183 -4.04 -1.42 17.64
CA THR A 183 -4.54 -0.47 16.63
C THR A 183 -3.39 0.28 15.96
N LYS A 184 -3.51 0.43 14.64
CA LYS A 184 -2.70 1.24 13.74
C LYS A 184 -3.62 2.34 13.18
N PRO A 185 -3.65 3.51 13.80
CA PRO A 185 -4.57 4.57 13.41
C PRO A 185 -3.98 5.46 12.29
N ALA A 186 -4.86 6.00 11.44
CA ALA A 186 -4.61 7.08 10.48
C ALA A 186 -5.34 8.34 10.95
N LEU A 187 -4.97 9.51 10.43
CA LEU A 187 -5.69 10.75 10.74
C LEU A 187 -6.81 11.00 9.73
N GLY A 188 -8.00 11.34 10.19
CA GLY A 188 -9.08 11.92 9.39
C GLY A 188 -9.19 13.43 9.56
N ASN A 189 -10.16 14.04 8.90
CA ASN A 189 -10.35 15.49 8.98
C ASN A 189 -10.94 15.91 10.33
N HIS A 190 -11.67 15.04 11.01
CA HIS A 190 -12.23 15.37 12.32
C HIS A 190 -11.15 15.46 13.40
N GLU A 191 -10.04 14.75 13.30
CA GLU A 191 -8.92 14.88 14.24
C GLU A 191 -8.32 16.30 14.24
N TYR A 192 -8.29 16.95 13.08
CA TYR A 192 -7.75 18.32 12.89
C TYR A 192 -8.70 19.43 13.32
N LEU A 193 -9.92 19.11 13.75
CA LEU A 193 -10.77 20.05 14.50
C LEU A 193 -10.23 20.31 15.91
N THR A 194 -9.21 19.56 16.34
CA THR A 194 -8.29 20.00 17.40
C THR A 194 -6.98 20.52 16.81
N PRO A 195 -6.35 21.55 17.41
CA PRO A 195 -5.06 22.05 16.95
C PRO A 195 -4.04 20.92 16.82
N HIS A 196 -3.46 20.78 15.62
CA HIS A 196 -2.45 19.78 15.27
C HIS A 196 -2.82 18.33 15.60
N ALA A 197 -4.13 18.00 15.56
CA ALA A 197 -4.65 16.70 15.95
C ALA A 197 -4.18 16.25 17.36
N SER A 198 -4.06 17.22 18.28
CA SER A 198 -3.53 16.98 19.63
C SER A 198 -4.29 15.91 20.41
N GLY A 199 -5.62 15.80 20.22
CA GLY A 199 -6.42 14.74 20.85
C GLY A 199 -6.03 13.34 20.39
N TYR A 200 -5.85 13.17 19.08
CA TYR A 200 -5.39 11.92 18.45
C TYR A 200 -4.01 11.49 18.96
N PHE A 201 -3.01 12.39 18.93
CA PHE A 201 -1.66 12.05 19.37
C PHE A 201 -1.58 11.81 20.88
N ALA A 202 -2.32 12.57 21.68
CA ALA A 202 -2.42 12.33 23.12
C ALA A 202 -3.08 10.97 23.42
N TYR A 203 -4.13 10.63 22.68
CA TYR A 203 -4.84 9.38 22.89
C TYR A 203 -4.04 8.16 22.42
N PHE A 204 -3.49 8.16 21.19
CA PHE A 204 -2.82 6.98 20.64
C PHE A 204 -1.34 6.87 21.00
N GLY A 205 -0.65 7.97 21.30
CA GLY A 205 0.76 7.98 21.64
C GLY A 205 1.63 7.38 20.54
N SER A 206 2.57 6.49 20.88
CA SER A 206 3.48 5.88 19.90
C SER A 206 2.81 5.02 18.83
N ALA A 207 1.57 4.59 19.03
CA ALA A 207 0.81 3.86 18.01
C ALA A 207 0.53 4.73 16.77
N ALA A 208 0.44 6.05 16.94
CA ALA A 208 0.22 7.04 15.88
C ALA A 208 1.51 7.42 15.12
N GLY A 209 2.62 6.71 15.36
CA GLY A 209 3.91 7.04 14.76
C GLY A 209 4.52 8.32 15.33
N ASN A 210 5.22 9.08 14.48
CA ASN A 210 5.85 10.33 14.90
C ASN A 210 4.80 11.46 14.94
N ALA A 211 4.60 12.02 16.13
CA ALA A 211 3.64 13.09 16.38
C ALA A 211 3.89 14.40 15.59
N THR A 212 5.06 14.56 14.97
CA THR A 212 5.36 15.74 14.13
C THR A 212 5.00 15.56 12.65
N ARG A 213 4.53 14.37 12.24
CA ARG A 213 4.27 14.06 10.81
C ARG A 213 2.89 13.49 10.53
N GLY A 214 2.36 12.62 11.40
CA GLY A 214 1.03 12.02 11.21
C GLY A 214 0.96 10.92 10.14
N TYR A 215 2.10 10.48 9.60
CA TYR A 215 2.23 9.33 8.71
C TYR A 215 3.41 8.44 9.11
N TYR A 216 3.29 7.14 8.86
CA TYR A 216 4.30 6.13 9.21
C TYR A 216 4.10 4.85 8.39
N ALA A 217 5.07 3.94 8.44
CA ALA A 217 4.97 2.63 7.82
C ALA A 217 5.33 1.52 8.83
N PHE A 218 4.83 0.31 8.59
CA PHE A 218 5.17 -0.86 9.36
C PHE A 218 5.09 -2.13 8.52
N ASP A 219 5.76 -3.17 8.97
CA ASP A 219 5.73 -4.48 8.31
C ASP A 219 4.74 -5.42 9.00
N LEU A 220 4.01 -6.19 8.21
CA LEU A 220 3.13 -7.26 8.70
C LEU A 220 3.18 -8.47 7.77
N ASN A 221 3.80 -9.55 8.22
CA ASN A 221 3.94 -10.80 7.44
C ASN A 221 4.53 -10.59 6.02
N GLY A 222 5.57 -9.76 5.92
CA GLY A 222 6.23 -9.45 4.64
C GLY A 222 5.54 -8.35 3.82
N TRP A 223 4.38 -7.85 4.26
CA TRP A 223 3.76 -6.67 3.67
C TRP A 223 4.36 -5.40 4.21
N ARG A 224 4.57 -4.42 3.34
CA ARG A 224 4.82 -3.03 3.73
C ARG A 224 3.51 -2.26 3.75
N ILE A 225 3.11 -1.75 4.91
CA ILE A 225 1.85 -1.03 5.09
C ILE A 225 2.15 0.43 5.42
N TYR A 226 1.60 1.34 4.61
CA TYR A 226 1.74 2.77 4.75
C TYR A 226 0.49 3.37 5.39
N MET A 227 0.65 4.02 6.53
CA MET A 227 -0.39 4.82 7.18
C MET A 227 -0.11 6.28 6.81
N MET A 228 -0.91 6.82 5.90
CA MET A 228 -0.70 8.15 5.31
C MET A 228 -1.68 9.17 5.89
N ASN A 229 -1.32 10.44 5.81
CA ASN A 229 -2.17 11.54 6.21
C ASN A 229 -2.71 12.27 4.98
N SER A 230 -4.01 12.16 4.75
CA SER A 230 -4.70 12.78 3.62
C SER A 230 -5.20 14.20 3.89
N ASN A 231 -4.84 14.81 5.03
CA ASN A 231 -5.14 16.21 5.33
C ASN A 231 -4.01 17.10 4.81
N CYS A 232 -3.93 17.26 3.50
CA CYS A 232 -2.74 17.77 2.81
C CYS A 232 -2.26 19.15 3.29
N SER A 233 -3.19 20.04 3.68
CA SER A 233 -2.86 21.35 4.26
C SER A 233 -2.11 21.27 5.59
N GLU A 234 -2.28 20.18 6.34
CA GLU A 234 -1.72 19.98 7.68
C GLU A 234 -0.30 19.38 7.66
N VAL A 235 0.13 18.83 6.52
CA VAL A 235 1.39 18.08 6.38
C VAL A 235 2.35 18.66 5.34
N GLY A 236 2.09 19.88 4.88
CA GLY A 236 2.94 20.56 3.90
C GLY A 236 2.71 20.10 2.45
N GLY A 237 1.54 19.52 2.18
CA GLY A 237 1.10 19.06 0.87
C GLY A 237 1.14 17.54 0.70
N CYS A 238 0.53 17.11 -0.40
CA CYS A 238 0.43 15.72 -0.86
C CYS A 238 0.88 15.55 -2.32
N GLN A 239 1.20 16.65 -2.99
CA GLN A 239 1.77 16.66 -4.33
C GLN A 239 3.25 16.23 -4.32
N GLN A 240 3.78 15.96 -5.50
CA GLN A 240 5.19 15.68 -5.75
C GLN A 240 6.10 16.72 -5.08
N GLY A 241 7.12 16.25 -4.37
CA GLY A 241 8.06 17.09 -3.63
C GLY A 241 7.58 17.55 -2.26
N SER A 242 6.35 17.20 -1.85
CA SER A 242 5.91 17.40 -0.47
C SER A 242 6.70 16.53 0.51
N PRO A 243 6.81 16.92 1.80
CA PRO A 243 7.55 16.13 2.78
C PRO A 243 7.06 14.68 2.90
N GLN A 244 5.75 14.46 2.77
CA GLN A 244 5.13 13.15 2.84
C GLN A 244 5.42 12.31 1.58
N GLU A 245 5.30 12.88 0.37
CA GLU A 245 5.61 12.17 -0.89
C GLU A 245 7.09 11.78 -0.96
N VAL A 246 8.00 12.70 -0.61
CA VAL A 246 9.44 12.42 -0.60
C VAL A 246 9.78 11.32 0.40
N TRP A 247 9.13 11.33 1.57
CA TRP A 247 9.28 10.27 2.55
C TRP A 247 8.75 8.93 2.03
N LEU A 248 7.55 8.90 1.43
CA LEU A 248 6.94 7.69 0.88
C LEU A 248 7.87 7.04 -0.14
N ARG A 249 8.36 7.82 -1.12
CA ARG A 249 9.27 7.32 -2.16
C ARG A 249 10.59 6.82 -1.58
N GLY A 250 11.16 7.56 -0.63
CA GLY A 250 12.36 7.13 0.07
C GLY A 250 12.15 5.79 0.81
N ASP A 251 10.98 5.62 1.42
CA ASP A 251 10.63 4.42 2.16
C ASP A 251 10.38 3.21 1.25
N ILE A 252 9.63 3.38 0.16
CA ILE A 252 9.42 2.36 -0.89
C ILE A 252 10.77 1.85 -1.41
N ASN A 253 11.70 2.77 -1.70
CA ASN A 253 13.03 2.41 -2.21
C ASN A 253 13.88 1.66 -1.16
N ALA A 254 13.69 1.96 0.12
CA ALA A 254 14.41 1.29 1.20
C ALA A 254 13.79 -0.06 1.60
N HIS A 255 12.53 -0.32 1.23
CA HIS A 255 11.78 -1.51 1.62
C HIS A 255 11.08 -2.15 0.41
N PRO A 256 11.81 -2.89 -0.44
CA PRO A 256 11.24 -3.58 -1.58
C PRO A 256 10.46 -4.83 -1.11
N ALA A 257 9.30 -4.61 -0.50
CA ALA A 257 8.37 -5.69 -0.17
C ALA A 257 7.72 -6.22 -1.46
N ILE A 258 7.44 -7.53 -1.48
CA ILE A 258 6.70 -8.15 -2.59
C ILE A 258 5.26 -7.63 -2.60
N CYS A 259 4.69 -7.41 -1.43
CA CYS A 259 3.33 -6.90 -1.27
C CYS A 259 3.36 -5.60 -0.48
N SER A 260 2.63 -4.59 -0.95
CA SER A 260 2.45 -3.35 -0.21
C SER A 260 1.02 -2.82 -0.31
N MET A 261 0.65 -2.00 0.67
CA MET A 261 -0.64 -1.32 0.69
C MET A 261 -0.57 0.00 1.45
N ALA A 262 -1.56 0.85 1.25
CA ALA A 262 -1.72 2.08 2.00
C ALA A 262 -3.09 2.15 2.68
N ILE A 263 -3.14 2.93 3.76
CA ILE A 263 -4.35 3.30 4.48
C ILE A 263 -4.28 4.79 4.77
N TRP A 264 -5.32 5.53 4.40
CA TRP A 264 -5.54 6.93 4.77
C TRP A 264 -7.03 7.22 4.88
N HIS A 265 -7.43 8.48 5.00
CA HIS A 265 -8.82 8.82 5.27
C HIS A 265 -9.65 9.16 4.01
N HIS A 266 -9.26 10.17 3.23
CA HIS A 266 -10.04 10.68 2.08
C HIS A 266 -9.92 9.76 0.84
N PRO A 267 -11.03 9.28 0.24
CA PRO A 267 -11.00 8.38 -0.91
C PRO A 267 -10.34 8.97 -2.14
N ARG A 268 -9.49 8.21 -2.83
CA ARG A 268 -9.05 8.62 -4.18
C ARG A 268 -10.20 8.45 -5.17
N PHE A 269 -10.99 7.38 -4.99
CA PHE A 269 -12.22 7.15 -5.75
C PHE A 269 -13.36 6.78 -4.80
N SER A 270 -14.51 7.43 -4.99
CA SER A 270 -15.73 7.08 -4.25
C SER A 270 -16.98 7.51 -5.00
N SER A 271 -18.03 6.71 -4.86
CA SER A 271 -19.40 7.00 -5.29
C SER A 271 -20.27 7.48 -4.11
N GLY A 272 -19.67 7.74 -2.95
CA GLY A 272 -20.32 8.35 -1.78
C GLY A 272 -20.72 9.80 -1.99
N LEU A 273 -21.23 10.44 -0.94
CA LEU A 273 -21.71 11.82 -1.04
C LEU A 273 -20.57 12.84 -1.09
N THR A 274 -19.48 12.58 -0.37
CA THR A 274 -18.28 13.43 -0.45
C THR A 274 -17.51 13.12 -1.74
N GLY A 275 -17.40 11.84 -2.07
CA GLY A 275 -16.93 11.39 -3.37
C GLY A 275 -15.41 11.33 -3.48
N SER A 276 -14.92 11.42 -4.71
CA SER A 276 -13.50 11.24 -5.03
C SER A 276 -12.69 12.49 -4.70
N ASP A 277 -11.53 12.31 -4.09
CA ASP A 277 -10.55 13.36 -3.77
C ASP A 277 -9.28 13.18 -4.63
N GLU A 278 -8.82 14.25 -5.26
CA GLU A 278 -7.64 14.26 -6.12
C GLU A 278 -6.36 14.71 -5.40
N ASP A 279 -6.44 15.22 -4.17
CA ASP A 279 -5.28 15.77 -3.45
C ASP A 279 -4.20 14.69 -3.20
N MET A 280 -4.61 13.42 -3.12
CA MET A 280 -3.72 12.26 -2.94
C MET A 280 -3.24 11.64 -4.26
N GLN A 281 -3.50 12.26 -5.42
CA GLN A 281 -3.20 11.71 -6.74
C GLN A 281 -1.73 11.33 -6.94
N ASP A 282 -0.79 12.17 -6.49
CA ASP A 282 0.64 11.89 -6.67
C ASP A 282 1.09 10.70 -5.80
N MET A 283 0.58 10.58 -4.57
CA MET A 283 0.82 9.39 -3.74
C MET A 283 0.20 8.12 -4.34
N TRP A 284 -1.02 8.22 -4.90
CA TRP A 284 -1.65 7.11 -5.61
C TRP A 284 -0.78 6.65 -6.79
N ALA A 285 -0.27 7.59 -7.58
CA ALA A 285 0.60 7.30 -8.71
C ALA A 285 1.92 6.65 -8.28
N ASP A 286 2.55 7.13 -7.20
CA ASP A 286 3.77 6.54 -6.64
C ASP A 286 3.53 5.11 -6.13
N LEU A 287 2.42 4.87 -5.43
CA LEU A 287 2.03 3.54 -4.98
C LEU A 287 1.77 2.59 -6.16
N TYR A 288 1.12 3.07 -7.22
CA TYR A 288 0.86 2.27 -8.41
C TYR A 288 2.17 1.92 -9.12
N ALA A 289 3.08 2.90 -9.26
CA ALA A 289 4.40 2.68 -9.83
C ALA A 289 5.24 1.68 -8.99
N ALA A 290 5.04 1.65 -7.69
CA ALA A 290 5.68 0.70 -6.77
C ALA A 290 5.04 -0.70 -6.76
N GLY A 291 3.87 -0.87 -7.40
CA GLY A 291 3.12 -2.13 -7.40
C GLY A 291 2.37 -2.38 -6.09
N ALA A 292 1.80 -1.33 -5.49
CA ALA A 292 0.92 -1.51 -4.34
C ALA A 292 -0.36 -2.26 -4.73
N GLU A 293 -0.83 -3.15 -3.86
CA GLU A 293 -1.96 -4.02 -4.16
C GLU A 293 -3.30 -3.38 -3.85
N MET A 294 -3.33 -2.60 -2.77
CA MET A 294 -4.57 -2.07 -2.24
C MET A 294 -4.40 -0.75 -1.50
N LEU A 295 -5.51 -0.02 -1.49
CA LEU A 295 -5.74 1.17 -0.69
C LEU A 295 -7.00 0.95 0.15
N VAL A 296 -6.95 1.31 1.44
CA VAL A 296 -8.13 1.35 2.30
C VAL A 296 -8.35 2.77 2.81
N VAL A 297 -9.58 3.26 2.68
CA VAL A 297 -9.99 4.62 3.06
C VAL A 297 -11.28 4.61 3.90
N GLY A 298 -11.64 5.76 4.45
CA GLY A 298 -12.89 6.02 5.16
C GLY A 298 -13.63 7.21 4.54
N HIS A 299 -14.02 8.18 5.39
CA HIS A 299 -14.59 9.49 5.08
C HIS A 299 -16.01 9.46 4.50
N ASP A 300 -16.20 8.75 3.39
CA ASP A 300 -17.54 8.46 2.89
C ASP A 300 -18.12 7.30 3.72
N HIS A 301 -19.26 7.56 4.37
CA HIS A 301 -19.85 6.65 5.34
C HIS A 301 -20.61 5.46 4.71
N ILE A 302 -19.90 4.76 3.82
CA ILE A 302 -20.36 3.65 3.01
C ILE A 302 -19.30 2.53 2.99
N TYR A 303 -19.70 1.39 2.46
CA TYR A 303 -18.78 0.40 1.91
C TYR A 303 -18.76 0.54 0.39
N GLU A 304 -17.56 0.62 -0.19
CA GLU A 304 -17.37 0.52 -1.62
C GLU A 304 -16.09 -0.25 -1.96
N ARG A 305 -16.15 -1.11 -2.97
CA ARG A 305 -14.98 -1.82 -3.50
C ARG A 305 -14.84 -1.54 -4.99
N PHE A 306 -13.63 -1.21 -5.39
CA PHE A 306 -13.29 -0.93 -6.78
C PHE A 306 -12.62 -2.12 -7.46
N ALA A 307 -12.72 -2.20 -8.79
CA ALA A 307 -11.79 -2.94 -9.63
C ALA A 307 -10.37 -2.40 -9.43
N PRO A 308 -9.31 -3.16 -9.76
CA PRO A 308 -7.96 -2.62 -9.71
C PRO A 308 -7.80 -1.49 -10.75
N LEU A 309 -7.32 -0.33 -10.30
CA LEU A 309 -7.20 0.89 -11.10
C LEU A 309 -5.74 1.31 -11.28
N ASP A 310 -5.41 1.84 -12.46
CA ASP A 310 -4.10 2.42 -12.74
C ASP A 310 -3.94 3.83 -12.16
N ALA A 311 -2.75 4.42 -12.35
CA ALA A 311 -2.47 5.79 -11.89
C ALA A 311 -3.45 6.85 -12.42
N ALA A 312 -4.16 6.60 -13.53
CA ALA A 312 -5.13 7.51 -14.12
C ALA A 312 -6.60 7.14 -13.78
N GLY A 313 -6.82 6.17 -12.90
CA GLY A 313 -8.16 5.70 -12.53
C GLY A 313 -8.85 4.82 -13.58
N ARG A 314 -8.10 4.27 -14.53
CA ARG A 314 -8.62 3.31 -15.52
C ARG A 314 -8.43 1.89 -15.01
N ILE A 315 -9.30 0.97 -15.41
CA ILE A 315 -9.22 -0.43 -14.96
C ILE A 315 -7.95 -1.10 -15.51
N ASP A 316 -7.04 -1.49 -14.62
CA ASP A 316 -5.89 -2.36 -14.91
C ASP A 316 -5.92 -3.58 -13.98
N ARG A 317 -6.50 -4.69 -14.46
CA ARG A 317 -6.60 -5.92 -13.67
C ARG A 317 -5.27 -6.62 -13.41
N LYS A 318 -4.18 -6.21 -14.05
CA LYS A 318 -2.87 -6.86 -13.92
C LYS A 318 -1.99 -6.18 -12.88
N ARG A 319 -2.03 -4.84 -12.80
CA ARG A 319 -1.15 -4.05 -11.93
C ARG A 319 -1.85 -2.94 -11.16
N GLY A 320 -3.17 -2.80 -11.31
CA GLY A 320 -3.91 -1.73 -10.65
C GLY A 320 -3.96 -1.92 -9.13
N ILE A 321 -4.09 -0.80 -8.42
CA ILE A 321 -4.38 -0.81 -6.99
C ILE A 321 -5.88 -1.02 -6.81
N ARG A 322 -6.26 -1.90 -5.88
CA ARG A 322 -7.66 -2.05 -5.47
C ARG A 322 -7.99 -1.13 -4.29
N GLU A 323 -8.90 -0.17 -4.49
CA GLU A 323 -9.41 0.68 -3.41
C GLU A 323 -10.64 0.08 -2.71
N PHE A 324 -10.68 0.26 -1.40
CA PHE A 324 -11.81 -0.02 -0.53
C PHE A 324 -12.17 1.23 0.28
N VAL A 325 -13.39 1.73 0.11
CA VAL A 325 -14.01 2.68 1.05
C VAL A 325 -14.66 1.87 2.15
N VAL A 326 -14.23 2.08 3.40
CA VAL A 326 -14.67 1.34 4.58
C VAL A 326 -15.06 2.32 5.69
N GLY A 327 -15.86 3.34 5.36
CA GLY A 327 -16.47 4.25 6.33
C GLY A 327 -17.67 3.64 7.05
N THR A 328 -17.52 2.38 7.46
CA THR A 328 -18.57 1.55 8.06
C THR A 328 -18.37 1.33 9.55
N GLY A 329 -17.49 2.11 10.19
CA GLY A 329 -17.05 1.89 11.56
C GLY A 329 -18.13 2.10 12.62
N GLY A 330 -19.09 2.99 12.35
CA GLY A 330 -20.26 3.18 13.23
C GLY A 330 -20.73 4.62 13.42
N GLY A 331 -20.06 5.60 12.81
CA GLY A 331 -20.34 7.03 12.99
C GLY A 331 -21.72 7.42 12.45
N SER A 332 -21.98 7.12 11.17
CA SER A 332 -23.30 7.18 10.54
C SER A 332 -23.28 6.42 9.20
N HIS A 333 -24.34 6.58 8.40
CA HIS A 333 -24.37 6.16 7.01
C HIS A 333 -24.84 7.32 6.13
N GLU A 334 -24.42 7.29 4.88
CA GLU A 334 -24.81 8.28 3.88
C GLU A 334 -25.43 7.65 2.62
N ALA A 335 -25.93 8.48 1.72
CA ALA A 335 -26.45 7.98 0.44
C ALA A 335 -25.30 7.65 -0.52
N ILE A 336 -25.55 6.77 -1.48
CA ILE A 336 -24.62 6.48 -2.57
C ILE A 336 -25.10 7.23 -3.80
N GLY A 337 -24.20 8.00 -4.41
CA GLY A 337 -24.41 8.72 -5.66
C GLY A 337 -24.30 7.82 -6.90
N THR A 338 -23.96 8.45 -8.02
CA THR A 338 -23.75 7.71 -9.27
C THR A 338 -22.42 6.96 -9.21
N PRO A 339 -22.40 5.64 -9.50
CA PRO A 339 -21.17 4.88 -9.51
C PRO A 339 -20.09 5.48 -10.43
N VAL A 340 -18.90 5.70 -9.89
CA VAL A 340 -17.72 6.12 -10.65
C VAL A 340 -17.00 4.91 -11.29
N THR A 341 -16.02 5.19 -12.17
CA THR A 341 -15.22 4.17 -12.86
C THR A 341 -14.63 3.17 -11.88
N GLY A 342 -14.74 1.88 -12.23
CA GLY A 342 -14.19 0.80 -11.42
C GLY A 342 -15.05 0.37 -10.23
N SER A 343 -16.11 1.09 -9.86
CA SER A 343 -16.93 0.70 -8.70
C SER A 343 -17.66 -0.65 -8.92
N GLU A 344 -17.33 -1.67 -8.14
CA GLU A 344 -17.81 -3.05 -8.28
C GLU A 344 -18.91 -3.42 -7.26
N VAL A 345 -18.72 -3.05 -5.99
CA VAL A 345 -19.65 -3.39 -4.89
C VAL A 345 -19.84 -2.20 -3.98
N ARG A 346 -21.09 -1.98 -3.52
CA ARG A 346 -21.52 -0.81 -2.76
C ARG A 346 -22.53 -1.19 -1.69
N ASN A 347 -22.44 -0.63 -0.48
CA ASN A 347 -23.42 -0.76 0.59
C ASN A 347 -23.41 0.49 1.49
N ASN A 348 -24.57 0.93 1.98
CA ASN A 348 -24.68 2.09 2.86
C ASN A 348 -25.67 1.90 4.02
N ASN A 349 -25.90 0.65 4.42
CA ASN A 349 -26.91 0.35 5.44
C ASN A 349 -26.46 -0.73 6.43
N THR A 350 -25.19 -1.11 6.38
CA THR A 350 -24.58 -2.13 7.22
C THR A 350 -23.26 -1.61 7.76
N TYR A 351 -23.17 -1.45 9.08
CA TYR A 351 -21.88 -1.30 9.72
C TYR A 351 -21.10 -2.61 9.68
N GLY A 352 -19.78 -2.51 9.69
CA GLY A 352 -18.90 -3.68 9.61
C GLY A 352 -17.44 -3.29 9.54
N VAL A 353 -16.59 -4.29 9.42
CA VAL A 353 -15.14 -4.13 9.29
C VAL A 353 -14.61 -4.92 8.10
N LEU A 354 -13.64 -4.36 7.40
CA LEU A 354 -12.88 -5.07 6.39
C LEU A 354 -11.79 -5.90 7.09
N LYS A 355 -11.82 -7.21 6.90
CA LYS A 355 -10.77 -8.13 7.34
C LYS A 355 -9.90 -8.50 6.15
N LEU A 356 -8.61 -8.24 6.27
CA LEU A 356 -7.57 -8.67 5.34
C LEU A 356 -6.78 -9.82 5.98
N THR A 357 -6.62 -10.89 5.23
CA THR A 357 -5.72 -12.00 5.55
C THR A 357 -4.54 -11.94 4.59
N LEU A 358 -3.40 -11.51 5.12
CA LEU A 358 -2.19 -11.19 4.39
C LEU A 358 -1.23 -12.38 4.42
N LYS A 359 -0.87 -12.86 3.23
CA LYS A 359 0.11 -13.93 2.99
C LYS A 359 1.35 -13.34 2.32
N PRO A 360 2.50 -14.03 2.30
CA PRO A 360 3.73 -13.47 1.75
C PRO A 360 3.65 -12.98 0.29
N ASP A 361 2.78 -13.55 -0.52
CA ASP A 361 2.62 -13.28 -1.96
C ASP A 361 1.16 -13.11 -2.40
N SER A 362 0.23 -13.06 -1.43
CA SER A 362 -1.20 -13.07 -1.73
C SER A 362 -2.02 -12.48 -0.58
N PHE A 363 -3.28 -12.20 -0.86
CA PHE A 363 -4.21 -11.72 0.16
C PHE A 363 -5.63 -12.23 -0.08
N ARG A 364 -6.41 -12.22 0.99
CA ARG A 364 -7.87 -12.38 0.95
C ARG A 364 -8.50 -11.23 1.71
N TRP A 365 -9.64 -10.73 1.23
CA TRP A 365 -10.49 -9.83 1.99
C TRP A 365 -11.85 -10.45 2.28
N ASP A 366 -12.42 -10.08 3.42
CA ASP A 366 -13.78 -10.39 3.84
C ASP A 366 -14.36 -9.16 4.53
N PHE A 367 -15.52 -8.67 4.10
CA PHE A 367 -16.30 -7.70 4.86
C PHE A 367 -17.13 -8.45 5.90
N LEU A 368 -16.91 -8.12 7.17
CA LEU A 368 -17.59 -8.72 8.31
C LEU A 368 -18.68 -7.76 8.78
N PRO A 369 -19.98 -8.09 8.60
CA PRO A 369 -21.07 -7.20 9.00
C PRO A 369 -21.37 -7.26 10.49
N GLU A 370 -21.97 -6.20 11.01
CA GLU A 370 -22.57 -6.20 12.34
C GLU A 370 -23.65 -7.28 12.48
N ARG A 371 -23.88 -7.73 13.73
CA ARG A 371 -24.86 -8.79 14.01
C ARG A 371 -26.25 -8.39 13.53
N GLY A 372 -26.88 -9.30 12.78
CA GLY A 372 -28.25 -9.12 12.28
C GLY A 372 -28.34 -8.49 10.89
N LYS A 373 -27.21 -8.06 10.32
CA LYS A 373 -27.11 -7.68 8.91
C LYS A 373 -26.60 -8.85 8.07
N THR A 374 -26.90 -8.81 6.78
CA THR A 374 -26.61 -9.91 5.83
C THR A 374 -25.64 -9.52 4.72
N PHE A 375 -25.31 -8.24 4.56
CA PHE A 375 -24.37 -7.80 3.54
C PHE A 375 -22.97 -8.35 3.85
N THR A 376 -22.37 -9.00 2.86
CA THR A 376 -21.00 -9.48 2.89
C THR A 376 -20.37 -9.22 1.52
N ASP A 377 -19.06 -9.06 1.51
CA ASP A 377 -18.23 -9.06 0.30
C ASP A 377 -16.94 -9.82 0.61
N SER A 378 -16.38 -10.50 -0.38
CA SER A 378 -15.15 -11.26 -0.19
C SER A 378 -14.45 -11.50 -1.53
N GLY A 379 -13.15 -11.72 -1.46
CA GLY A 379 -12.36 -12.13 -2.60
C GLY A 379 -10.89 -12.30 -2.24
N ALA A 380 -10.05 -12.54 -3.25
CA ALA A 380 -8.63 -12.75 -3.06
C ALA A 380 -7.83 -12.18 -4.23
N GLY A 381 -6.54 -11.96 -3.99
CA GLY A 381 -5.57 -11.50 -4.97
C GLY A 381 -4.18 -12.09 -4.71
N VAL A 382 -3.33 -11.97 -5.73
CA VAL A 382 -1.89 -12.26 -5.66
C VAL A 382 -1.15 -10.95 -5.87
N CYS A 383 0.00 -10.80 -5.22
CA CYS A 383 0.80 -9.59 -5.40
C CYS A 383 1.52 -9.61 -6.75
N HIS A 384 1.66 -8.45 -7.39
CA HIS A 384 2.03 -8.35 -8.82
C HIS A 384 3.47 -7.89 -9.10
#